data_AF-A0A1Z4NA69-F1
#
_entry.id   AF-A0A1Z4NA69-F1
#
_cell.length_a   1.000
_cell.length_b   1.000
_cell.length_c   1.000
_cell.angle_alpha   90.00
_cell.angle_beta   90.00
_cell.angle_gamma   90.00
#
_symmetry.space_group_name_H-M   'P 1'
#
loop_
_entity.id
_entity.type
_entity.pdbx_description
1 polymer ?
#
loop_
_entity_poly.entity_id
_entity_poly.type
_entity_poly.pdbx_seq_one_letter_code
_entity_poly.pdbx_strand_id
1 'polypeptide(L)'
;MSTYKIEFKNGILRVNFGEPAQNDQIVKDAAARLEKMAESGELVGGPLLKINGPISIPVAFVLAHKLAHIYGAVGFFDPKIGKYVISITHNPAYKLGDLVD
;
A
#
# COMPACT_ATOMS: atom_id res chain seq x y z
N MET A 1 13.46 12.60 10.03
CA MET A 1 12.27 12.98 9.23
C MET A 1 12.24 12.10 7.99
N SER A 2 11.08 11.65 7.53
CA SER A 2 10.94 10.72 6.39
C SER A 2 10.27 11.43 5.23
N THR A 3 10.70 11.15 4.01
CA THR A 3 10.11 11.70 2.78
C THR A 3 8.82 10.97 2.37
N TYR A 4 8.58 9.80 2.96
CA TYR A 4 7.34 9.04 2.80
C TYR A 4 6.84 8.46 4.13
N LYS A 5 5.53 8.50 4.34
CA LYS A 5 4.88 8.02 5.58
C LYS A 5 4.01 6.82 5.23
N ILE A 6 4.17 5.74 6.00
CA ILE A 6 3.35 4.53 5.89
C ILE A 6 2.95 4.10 7.31
N GLU A 7 1.64 4.00 7.53
CA GLU A 7 1.04 3.64 8.81
C GLU A 7 -0.06 2.61 8.58
N PHE A 8 -0.06 1.51 9.34
CA PHE A 8 -1.17 0.56 9.34
C PHE A 8 -2.11 0.87 10.50
N LYS A 9 -3.35 1.27 10.19
CA LYS A 9 -4.33 1.67 11.20
C LYS A 9 -5.72 1.21 10.81
N ASN A 10 -6.40 0.51 11.72
CA ASN A 10 -7.77 0.01 11.54
C ASN A 10 -7.94 -0.83 10.25
N GLY A 11 -6.97 -1.70 9.95
CA GLY A 11 -7.02 -2.56 8.75
C GLY A 11 -6.74 -1.84 7.42
N ILE A 12 -6.30 -0.58 7.45
CA ILE A 12 -5.98 0.22 6.27
C ILE A 12 -4.51 0.65 6.35
N LEU A 13 -3.79 0.44 5.25
CA LEU A 13 -2.45 1.00 5.05
C LEU A 13 -2.60 2.44 4.55
N ARG A 14 -2.34 3.40 5.43
CA ARG A 14 -2.35 4.82 5.11
C ARG A 14 -0.98 5.23 4.61
N VAL A 15 -0.97 5.95 3.51
CA VAL A 15 0.25 6.41 2.85
C VAL A 15 0.18 7.90 2.58
N ASN A 16 1.29 8.61 2.70
CA ASN A 16 1.34 10.04 2.39
C ASN A 16 2.76 10.50 2.12
N PHE A 17 2.90 11.59 1.36
CA PHE A 17 4.17 12.30 1.23
C PHE A 17 4.55 12.96 2.57
N GLY A 18 5.84 12.98 2.85
CA GLY A 18 6.44 13.64 4.00
C GLY A 18 7.19 14.90 3.59
N GLU A 19 8.46 14.97 3.98
CA GLU A 19 9.34 16.06 3.57
C GLU A 19 9.52 16.11 2.04
N PRO A 20 9.66 17.30 1.43
CA PRO A 20 9.90 17.44 0.00
C PRO A 20 11.13 16.65 -0.47
N ALA A 21 10.96 15.80 -1.47
CA ALA A 21 12.03 14.99 -2.03
C ALA A 21 11.73 14.52 -3.46
N GLN A 22 12.76 13.97 -4.12
CA GLN A 22 12.64 13.33 -5.43
C GLN A 22 12.31 11.84 -5.28
N ASN A 23 11.73 11.24 -6.32
CA ASN A 23 11.24 9.86 -6.27
C ASN A 23 12.33 8.82 -5.96
N ASP A 24 13.60 9.09 -6.29
CA ASP A 24 14.72 8.21 -5.95
C ASP A 24 14.92 8.08 -4.44
N GLN A 25 14.67 9.15 -3.67
CA GLN A 25 14.70 9.12 -2.21
C GLN A 25 13.39 8.58 -1.62
N ILE A 26 12.23 9.02 -2.15
CA ILE A 26 10.91 8.59 -1.66
C ILE A 26 10.75 7.06 -1.76
N VAL A 27 11.21 6.46 -2.86
CA VAL A 27 11.20 5.00 -3.05
C VAL A 27 12.06 4.28 -2.01
N LYS A 28 13.26 4.78 -1.69
CA LYS A 28 14.13 4.20 -0.66
C LYS A 28 13.48 4.26 0.71
N ASP A 29 12.90 5.40 1.07
CA ASP A 29 12.22 5.59 2.36
C ASP A 29 10.98 4.69 2.47
N ALA A 30 10.18 4.58 1.41
CA ALA A 30 9.03 3.70 1.36
C ALA A 30 9.44 2.22 1.54
N ALA A 31 10.48 1.78 0.81
CA ALA A 31 11.00 0.42 0.93
C ALA A 31 11.52 0.12 2.33
N ALA A 32 12.34 1.01 2.90
CA ALA A 32 12.90 0.85 4.25
C ALA A 32 11.81 0.84 5.33
N ARG A 33 10.74 1.63 5.17
CA ARG A 33 9.60 1.60 6.10
C ARG A 33 8.84 0.28 6.02
N LEU A 34 8.54 -0.21 4.81
CA LEU A 34 7.86 -1.51 4.64
C LEU A 34 8.67 -2.67 5.22
N GLU A 35 10.00 -2.65 5.05
CA GLU A 35 10.90 -3.65 5.64
C GLU A 35 10.80 -3.64 7.16
N LYS A 36 10.91 -2.46 7.79
CA LYS A 36 10.71 -2.33 9.25
C LYS A 36 9.34 -2.83 9.72
N MET A 37 8.27 -2.58 8.96
CA MET A 37 6.92 -3.07 9.30
C MET A 37 6.82 -4.60 9.18
N ALA A 38 7.53 -5.20 8.23
CA ALA A 38 7.58 -6.65 8.09
C ALA A 38 8.37 -7.29 9.25
N GLU A 39 9.53 -6.72 9.59
CA GLU A 39 10.37 -7.17 10.71
C GLU A 39 9.68 -7.03 12.07
N SER A 40 8.91 -5.96 12.27
CA SER A 40 8.16 -5.71 13.51
C SER A 40 6.87 -6.52 13.64
N GLY A 41 6.43 -7.19 12.57
CA GLY A 41 5.15 -7.90 12.52
C GLY A 41 3.92 -6.99 12.41
N GLU A 42 4.10 -5.69 12.09
CA GLU A 42 2.99 -4.77 11.82
C GLU A 42 2.17 -5.21 10.59
N LEU A 43 2.82 -5.84 9.60
CA LEU A 43 2.17 -6.40 8.41
C LEU A 43 1.75 -7.86 8.66
N VAL A 44 0.58 -8.02 9.28
CA VAL A 44 0.04 -9.34 9.67
C VAL A 44 -0.39 -10.24 8.50
N GLY A 45 -0.42 -9.71 7.27
CA GLY A 45 -0.97 -10.40 6.11
C GLY A 45 -2.48 -10.58 6.17
N GLY A 46 -3.03 -11.32 5.20
CA GLY A 46 -4.45 -11.63 5.18
C GLY A 46 -5.08 -11.64 3.79
N PRO A 47 -6.40 -11.84 3.72
CA PRO A 47 -7.11 -12.05 2.45
C PRO A 47 -7.20 -10.80 1.58
N LEU A 48 -7.15 -9.61 2.18
CA LEU A 48 -7.27 -8.31 1.52
C LEU A 48 -6.52 -7.24 2.31
N LEU A 49 -5.76 -6.40 1.61
CA LEU A 49 -5.23 -5.13 2.12
C LEU A 49 -5.89 -3.95 1.41
N LYS A 50 -6.23 -2.92 2.18
CA LYS A 50 -6.73 -1.64 1.66
C LYS A 50 -5.68 -0.55 1.84
N ILE A 51 -5.37 0.17 0.77
CA ILE A 51 -4.40 1.27 0.76
C ILE A 51 -5.13 2.59 0.51
N ASN A 52 -4.83 3.61 1.32
CA ASN A 52 -5.45 4.93 1.18
C ASN A 52 -4.44 6.06 1.35
N GLY A 53 -4.39 6.95 0.36
CA GLY A 53 -3.63 8.18 0.38
C GLY A 53 -2.86 8.43 -0.92
N PRO A 54 -2.15 9.57 -1.02
CA PRO A 54 -1.41 9.92 -2.23
C PRO A 54 -0.14 9.08 -2.40
N ILE A 55 0.09 8.63 -3.64
CA ILE A 55 1.20 7.73 -4.01
C ILE A 55 1.74 8.17 -5.37
N SER A 56 3.06 8.23 -5.54
CA SER A 56 3.68 8.38 -6.86
C SER A 56 3.80 7.01 -7.55
N ILE A 57 3.83 6.97 -8.88
CA ILE A 57 3.90 5.72 -9.64
C ILE A 57 5.07 4.81 -9.17
N PRO A 58 6.31 5.30 -8.97
CA PRO A 58 7.40 4.44 -8.49
C PRO A 58 7.13 3.83 -7.11
N VAL A 59 6.54 4.60 -6.19
CA VAL A 59 6.19 4.09 -4.85
C VAL A 59 5.06 3.07 -4.91
N ALA A 60 4.11 3.22 -5.84
CA ALA A 60 3.06 2.22 -6.04
C ALA A 60 3.65 0.85 -6.41
N PHE A 61 4.68 0.80 -7.25
CA PHE A 61 5.38 -0.45 -7.59
C PHE A 61 6.16 -1.04 -6.41
N VAL A 62 6.76 -0.20 -5.56
CA VAL A 62 7.45 -0.65 -4.32
C VAL A 62 6.44 -1.29 -3.35
N LEU A 63 5.32 -0.62 -3.13
CA LEU A 63 4.22 -1.12 -2.31
C LEU A 63 3.69 -2.44 -2.89
N ALA A 64 3.39 -2.47 -4.19
CA ALA A 64 2.86 -3.64 -4.88
C ALA A 64 3.79 -4.86 -4.75
N HIS A 65 5.08 -4.70 -5.03
CA HIS A 65 6.06 -5.79 -4.95
C HIS A 65 6.10 -6.40 -3.54
N LYS A 66 6.20 -5.58 -2.49
CA LYS A 66 6.28 -6.11 -1.12
C LYS A 66 4.95 -6.69 -0.63
N LEU A 67 3.83 -6.00 -0.87
CA LEU A 67 2.54 -6.34 -0.28
C LEU A 67 1.84 -7.51 -1.00
N ALA A 68 2.10 -7.71 -2.30
CA ALA A 68 1.54 -8.83 -3.07
C ALA A 68 1.99 -10.21 -2.56
N HIS A 69 3.15 -10.28 -1.88
CA HIS A 69 3.62 -11.50 -1.24
C HIS A 69 3.01 -11.74 0.15
N ILE A 70 2.39 -10.72 0.76
CA ILE A 70 1.92 -10.75 2.15
C ILE A 70 0.38 -10.86 2.20
N TYR A 71 -0.31 -10.30 1.21
CA TYR A 71 -1.77 -10.25 1.14
C TYR A 71 -2.31 -10.93 -0.12
N GLY A 72 -3.44 -11.63 0.03
CA GLY A 72 -4.10 -12.32 -1.07
C GLY A 72 -4.67 -11.38 -2.14
N ALA A 73 -5.05 -10.15 -1.75
CA ALA A 73 -5.48 -9.10 -2.65
C ALA A 73 -5.12 -7.72 -2.11
N VAL A 74 -4.98 -6.73 -2.99
CA VAL A 74 -4.69 -5.33 -2.62
C VAL A 74 -5.64 -4.39 -3.37
N GLY A 75 -6.35 -3.57 -2.61
CA GLY A 75 -7.24 -2.52 -3.11
C GLY A 75 -6.71 -1.12 -2.83
N PHE A 76 -6.81 -0.22 -3.81
CA PHE A 76 -6.41 1.18 -3.68
C PHE A 76 -7.65 2.08 -3.67
N PHE A 77 -7.75 2.99 -2.70
CA PHE A 77 -8.85 3.93 -2.63
C PHE A 77 -8.83 4.89 -3.84
N ASP A 78 -9.92 4.91 -4.59
CA ASP A 78 -10.14 5.90 -5.64
C ASP A 78 -11.12 6.98 -5.15
N PRO A 79 -10.69 8.24 -4.99
CA PRO A 79 -11.53 9.31 -4.45
C PRO A 79 -12.66 9.74 -5.39
N LYS A 80 -12.58 9.44 -6.70
CA LYS A 80 -13.66 9.74 -7.66
C LYS A 80 -14.78 8.72 -7.57
N ILE A 81 -14.44 7.46 -7.33
CA ILE A 81 -15.39 6.35 -7.16
C ILE A 81 -15.90 6.28 -5.72
N GLY A 82 -15.09 6.68 -4.74
CA GLY A 82 -15.41 6.56 -3.32
C GLY A 82 -15.30 5.14 -2.78
N LYS A 83 -14.57 4.26 -3.47
CA LYS A 83 -14.36 2.84 -3.11
C LYS A 83 -12.90 2.44 -3.32
N TYR A 84 -12.52 1.28 -2.79
CA TYR A 84 -11.24 0.65 -3.07
C TYR A 84 -11.35 -0.22 -4.32
N VAL A 85 -10.46 0.00 -5.29
CA VAL A 85 -10.37 -0.78 -6.53
C VAL A 85 -9.32 -1.87 -6.35
N ILE A 86 -9.73 -3.14 -6.45
CA ILE A 86 -8.81 -4.27 -6.41
C ILE A 86 -7.87 -4.22 -7.62
N SER A 87 -6.57 -4.05 -7.36
CA SER A 87 -5.55 -3.88 -8.40
C SER A 87 -4.51 -4.99 -8.41
N ILE A 88 -4.47 -5.82 -7.37
CA ILE A 88 -3.62 -7.01 -7.25
C ILE A 88 -4.46 -8.11 -6.61
N THR A 89 -4.44 -9.31 -7.15
CA THR A 89 -5.11 -10.46 -6.53
C THR A 89 -4.46 -11.79 -6.92
N HIS A 90 -4.23 -12.62 -5.92
CA HIS A 90 -4.02 -14.08 -6.01
C HIS A 90 -5.14 -14.83 -5.29
N ASN A 91 -6.12 -14.09 -4.75
CA ASN A 91 -7.23 -14.63 -3.99
C ASN A 91 -8.46 -14.76 -4.91
N PRO A 92 -8.98 -15.98 -5.16
CA PRO A 92 -10.10 -16.19 -6.08
C PRO A 92 -11.41 -15.51 -5.65
N ALA A 93 -11.50 -15.05 -4.39
CA ALA A 93 -12.64 -14.28 -3.90
C ALA A 93 -12.69 -12.83 -4.46
N TYR A 94 -11.59 -12.31 -5.02
CA TYR A 94 -11.49 -10.96 -5.56
C TYR A 94 -10.97 -10.98 -7.00
N LYS A 95 -11.62 -10.20 -7.87
CA LYS A 95 -11.20 -9.98 -9.26
C LYS A 95 -10.58 -8.59 -9.43
N LEU A 96 -9.70 -8.45 -10.41
CA LEU A 96 -9.17 -7.14 -10.79
C LEU A 96 -10.33 -6.22 -11.20
N GLY A 97 -10.35 -5.01 -10.66
CA GLY A 97 -11.39 -4.02 -10.89
C GLY A 97 -12.60 -4.14 -9.96
N ASP A 98 -12.67 -5.15 -9.08
CA ASP A 98 -13.72 -5.20 -8.07
C ASP A 98 -13.68 -3.95 -7.17
N LEU A 99 -14.86 -3.47 -6.79
CA LEU A 99 -15.03 -2.30 -5.93
C LEU A 99 -15.45 -2.74 -4.52
N VAL A 100 -14.65 -2.41 -3.51
CA VAL A 100 -14.88 -2.78 -2.11
C VAL A 100 -14.88 -1.56 -1.19
N ASP A 101 -15.49 -1.70 -0.01
CA ASP A 101 -15.54 -0.66 1.04
C ASP A 101 -14.35 -0.77 2.02
#